data_AF-A0A0B5E4H1-F1
#
_entry.id   AF-A0A0B5E4H1-F1
#
_cell.length_a   1.000
_cell.length_b   1.000
_cell.length_c   1.000
_cell.angle_alpha   90.00
_cell.angle_beta   90.00
_cell.angle_gamma   90.00
#
_symmetry.space_group_name_H-M   'P 1'
#
loop_
_entity.id
_entity.type
_entity.pdbx_description
1 polymer ?
#
loop_
_entity_poly.entity_id
_entity_poly.type
_entity_poly.pdbx_seq_one_letter_code
_entity_poly.pdbx_strand_id
1 'polypeptide(L)'
;MSESVEIRRKRLRIRAWRRGIKEMDLLIGGYADRHLATMDEAALDAFERLMEEHDQDLLAYATGLKPTPAALRPMLDRLIAAADHADWAKKG
;
A
#
# COMPACT_ATOMS: atom_id res chain seq x y z
N MET A 1 9.56 -8.00 -23.55
CA MET A 1 10.48 -8.33 -22.45
C MET A 1 9.65 -8.32 -21.17
N SER A 2 9.28 -9.49 -20.64
CA SER A 2 8.52 -9.55 -19.38
C SER A 2 9.40 -8.98 -18.27
N GLU A 3 8.89 -8.00 -17.54
CA GLU A 3 9.56 -7.49 -16.33
C GLU A 3 9.69 -8.67 -15.37
N SER A 4 10.92 -9.00 -14.95
CA SER A 4 11.12 -10.04 -13.94
C SER A 4 10.38 -9.65 -12.66
N VAL A 5 9.75 -10.61 -11.97
CA VAL A 5 9.00 -10.37 -10.73
C VAL A 5 9.82 -9.57 -9.70
N GLU A 6 11.13 -9.78 -9.66
CA GLU A 6 12.05 -9.01 -8.80
C GLU A 6 12.14 -7.52 -9.16
N ILE A 7 12.11 -7.17 -10.44
CA ILE A 7 12.10 -5.79 -10.93
C ILE A 7 10.76 -5.14 -10.54
N ARG A 8 9.65 -5.86 -10.75
CA ARG A 8 8.30 -5.41 -10.35
C ARG A 8 8.25 -5.09 -8.86
N ARG A 9 8.75 -6.00 -8.03
CA ARG A 9 8.84 -5.81 -6.57
C ARG A 9 9.71 -4.61 -6.19
N LYS A 10 10.90 -4.45 -6.79
CA LYS A 10 11.75 -3.27 -6.52
C LYS A 10 11.04 -1.96 -6.86
N ARG A 11 10.38 -1.90 -8.01
CA ARG A 11 9.59 -0.72 -8.44
C ARG A 11 8.47 -0.40 -7.45
N LEU A 12 7.69 -1.41 -7.06
CA LEU A 12 6.59 -1.25 -6.12
C LEU A 12 7.07 -0.82 -4.73
N ARG A 13 8.19 -1.37 -4.24
CA ARG A 13 8.82 -0.92 -2.99
C ARG A 13 9.22 0.54 -3.04
N ILE A 14 9.86 0.98 -4.13
CA ILE A 14 10.25 2.39 -4.29
C ILE A 14 9.03 3.30 -4.27
N ARG A 15 7.94 2.91 -4.96
CA ARG A 15 6.69 3.67 -4.99
C ARG A 15 5.99 3.72 -3.63
N ALA A 16 6.08 2.65 -2.85
CA ALA A 16 5.54 2.57 -1.49
C ALA A 16 6.20 3.55 -0.50
N TRP A 17 7.47 3.89 -0.71
CA TRP A 17 8.28 4.79 0.13
C TRP A 17 8.48 6.19 -0.45
N ARG A 18 7.82 6.51 -1.57
CA ARG A 18 7.88 7.82 -2.23
C ARG A 18 6.48 8.45 -2.29
N ARG A 19 5.75 8.38 -1.19
CA ARG A 19 4.45 9.04 -1.05
C ARG A 19 4.65 10.51 -0.63
N GLY A 20 3.63 11.32 -0.86
CA GLY A 20 3.60 12.73 -0.49
C GLY A 20 3.20 12.99 0.96
N ILE A 21 2.80 11.94 1.70
CA ILE A 21 2.30 12.02 3.08
C ILE A 21 3.03 10.99 3.92
N LYS A 22 3.62 11.43 5.04
CA LYS A 22 4.43 10.59 5.92
C LYS A 22 3.66 9.40 6.49
N GLU A 23 2.40 9.58 6.89
CA GLU A 23 1.55 8.48 7.36
C GLU A 23 1.42 7.37 6.29
N MET A 24 1.30 7.76 5.01
CA MET A 24 1.17 6.81 3.91
C MET A 24 2.45 6.07 3.62
N ASP A 25 3.62 6.72 3.71
CA ASP A 25 4.91 6.05 3.61
C ASP A 25 5.09 5.02 4.73
N LEU A 26 4.69 5.34 5.98
CA LEU A 26 4.79 4.40 7.10
C LEU A 26 3.85 3.21 6.94
N LEU A 27 2.59 3.48 6.60
CA LEU A 27 1.56 2.45 6.38
C LEU A 27 1.95 1.53 5.22
N ILE A 28 2.23 2.10 4.05
CA ILE A 28 2.44 1.34 2.81
C ILE A 28 3.87 0.82 2.73
N GLY A 29 4.87 1.65 3.01
CA GLY A 29 6.27 1.27 2.99
C GLY A 29 6.60 0.19 4.01
N GLY A 30 6.10 0.31 5.24
CA GLY A 30 6.27 -0.69 6.29
C GLY A 30 5.65 -2.05 5.94
N TYR A 31 4.53 -2.05 5.20
CA TYR A 31 3.91 -3.27 4.70
C TYR A 31 4.68 -3.86 3.51
N ALA A 32 5.11 -3.02 2.56
CA ALA A 32 5.89 -3.45 1.41
C ALA A 32 7.19 -4.15 1.82
N ASP A 33 7.89 -3.61 2.83
CA ASP A 33 9.14 -4.19 3.33
C ASP A 33 8.96 -5.60 3.92
N ARG A 34 7.80 -5.89 4.50
CA ARG A 34 7.50 -7.17 5.17
C ARG A 34 6.88 -8.21 4.24
N HIS A 35 6.03 -7.78 3.31
CA HIS A 35 5.17 -8.69 2.55
C HIS A 35 5.50 -8.80 1.05
N LEU A 36 6.12 -7.78 0.45
CA LEU A 36 6.30 -7.72 -1.00
C LEU A 36 7.20 -8.84 -1.55
N ALA A 37 8.13 -9.35 -0.73
CA ALA A 37 9.02 -10.46 -1.09
C ALA A 37 8.29 -11.81 -1.24
N THR A 38 7.15 -11.99 -0.56
CA THR A 38 6.39 -13.26 -0.53
C THR A 38 5.09 -13.19 -1.31
N MET A 39 4.73 -12.03 -1.88
CA MET A 39 3.52 -11.89 -2.69
C MET A 39 3.61 -12.71 -3.98
N ASP A 40 2.52 -13.41 -4.28
CA ASP A 40 2.25 -14.01 -5.59
C ASP A 40 1.82 -12.93 -6.61
N GLU A 41 1.65 -13.33 -7.87
CA GLU A 41 1.28 -12.42 -8.96
C GLU A 41 -0.04 -11.67 -8.70
N ALA A 42 -1.08 -12.34 -8.23
CA ALA A 42 -2.37 -11.71 -7.96
C ALA A 42 -2.28 -10.70 -6.82
N ALA A 43 -1.47 -10.98 -5.79
CA ALA A 43 -1.21 -10.04 -4.72
C ALA A 43 -0.39 -8.82 -5.19
N LEU A 44 0.59 -9.03 -6.10
CA LEU A 44 1.34 -7.93 -6.71
C LEU A 44 0.45 -7.05 -7.58
N ASP A 45 -0.47 -7.62 -8.35
CA ASP A 45 -1.45 -6.87 -9.14
C ASP A 45 -2.41 -6.05 -8.26
N ALA A 46 -2.89 -6.62 -7.15
CA ALA A 46 -3.72 -5.89 -6.20
C ALA A 46 -2.95 -4.74 -5.54
N PHE A 47 -1.68 -4.97 -5.17
CA PHE A 47 -0.83 -3.93 -4.59
C PHE A 47 -0.54 -2.82 -5.61
N GLU A 48 -0.27 -3.18 -6.86
CA GLU A 48 0.01 -2.22 -7.93
C GLU A 48 -1.17 -1.29 -8.18
N ARG A 49 -2.39 -1.84 -8.25
CA ARG A 49 -3.63 -1.05 -8.37
C ARG A 49 -3.81 -0.08 -7.20
N LEU A 50 -3.51 -0.52 -5.98
CA LEU A 50 -3.51 0.37 -4.84
C LEU A 50 -2.45 1.47 -4.97
N MET A 51 -1.30 1.16 -5.60
CA MET A 51 -0.25 2.15 -5.81
C MET A 51 -0.60 3.21 -6.86
N GLU A 52 -1.60 2.97 -7.70
CA GLU A 52 -2.13 3.93 -8.68
C GLU A 52 -2.95 5.05 -8.03
N GLU A 53 -3.48 4.82 -6.83
CA GLU A 53 -4.26 5.82 -6.10
C GLU A 53 -3.39 6.92 -5.48
N HIS A 54 -3.98 8.12 -5.40
CA HIS A 54 -3.39 9.27 -4.73
C HIS A 54 -3.39 9.11 -3.21
N ASP A 55 -2.38 9.68 -2.56
CA ASP A 55 -2.18 9.54 -1.11
C ASP A 55 -3.35 10.09 -0.30
N GLN A 56 -3.99 11.18 -0.77
CA GLN A 56 -5.16 11.76 -0.11
C GLN A 56 -6.37 10.82 -0.16
N ASP A 57 -6.61 10.16 -1.28
CA ASP A 57 -7.70 9.19 -1.43
C ASP A 57 -7.43 7.95 -0.58
N LEU A 58 -6.20 7.42 -0.61
CA LEU A 58 -5.81 6.29 0.22
C LEU A 58 -5.97 6.58 1.71
N LEU A 59 -5.56 7.77 2.15
CA LEU A 59 -5.76 8.21 3.53
C LEU A 59 -7.25 8.33 3.86
N ALA A 60 -8.06 8.90 2.97
CA ALA A 60 -9.50 9.03 3.17
C ALA A 60 -10.21 7.66 3.23
N TYR A 61 -9.78 6.69 2.43
CA TYR A 61 -10.28 5.31 2.49
C TYR A 61 -9.87 4.63 3.79
N ALA A 62 -8.60 4.76 4.19
CA ALA A 62 -8.06 4.11 5.38
C ALA A 62 -8.65 4.65 6.69
N THR A 63 -8.99 5.94 6.71
CA THR A 63 -9.64 6.62 7.85
C THR A 63 -11.16 6.53 7.82
N GLY A 64 -11.75 5.95 6.76
CA GLY A 64 -13.20 5.86 6.59
C GLY A 64 -13.90 7.18 6.23
N LEU A 65 -13.14 8.23 5.90
CA LEU A 65 -13.68 9.51 5.41
C LEU A 65 -14.33 9.39 4.03
N LYS A 66 -13.90 8.41 3.22
CA LYS A 66 -14.45 8.11 1.90
C LYS A 66 -14.70 6.61 1.76
N PRO A 67 -15.78 6.17 1.07
CA PRO A 67 -15.99 4.76 0.80
C PRO A 67 -14.86 4.18 -0.06
N THR A 68 -14.23 3.11 0.40
CA THR A 68 -13.19 2.39 -0.35
C THR A 68 -13.81 1.66 -1.54
N PRO A 69 -13.26 1.82 -2.76
CA PRO A 69 -13.67 1.03 -3.92
C PRO A 69 -13.54 -0.48 -3.65
N ALA A 70 -14.52 -1.26 -4.09
CA ALA A 70 -14.57 -2.70 -3.85
C ALA A 70 -13.31 -3.45 -4.36
N ALA A 71 -12.71 -2.97 -5.45
CA ALA A 71 -11.49 -3.54 -6.02
C ALA A 71 -10.24 -3.33 -5.13
N LEU A 72 -10.20 -2.27 -4.33
CA LEU A 72 -9.07 -1.90 -3.49
C LEU A 72 -9.22 -2.37 -2.04
N ARG A 73 -10.48 -2.49 -1.60
CA ARG A 73 -10.85 -2.88 -0.24
C ARG A 73 -10.05 -4.05 0.33
N PRO A 74 -9.96 -5.24 -0.33
CA PRO A 74 -9.25 -6.37 0.26
C PRO A 74 -7.76 -6.10 0.48
N MET A 75 -7.13 -5.29 -0.39
CA MET A 75 -5.71 -4.96 -0.24
C MET A 75 -5.49 -3.90 0.84
N LEU A 76 -6.37 -2.90 0.89
CA LEU A 76 -6.33 -1.85 1.90
C LEU A 76 -6.57 -2.40 3.31
N ASP A 77 -7.55 -3.30 3.48
CA ASP A 77 -7.80 -3.98 4.77
C ASP A 77 -6.57 -4.77 5.23
N ARG A 78 -5.87 -5.46 4.33
CA ARG A 78 -4.62 -6.18 4.66
C ARG A 78 -3.52 -5.23 5.14
N LEU A 79 -3.37 -4.09 4.48
CA LEU A 79 -2.43 -3.03 4.89
C LEU A 79 -2.73 -2.50 6.28
N ILE A 80 -3.99 -2.14 6.54
CA ILE A 80 -4.43 -1.60 7.83
C ILE A 80 -4.29 -2.65 8.94
N ALA A 81 -4.62 -3.91 8.66
CA ALA A 81 -4.51 -5.00 9.64
C ALA A 81 -3.06 -5.37 9.96
N ALA A 82 -2.15 -5.22 9.00
CA ALA A 82 -0.72 -5.50 9.18
C ALA A 82 0.06 -4.33 9.79
N ALA A 83 -0.46 -3.11 9.65
CA ALA A 83 0.10 -1.95 10.34
C ALA A 83 -0.35 -1.95 11.79
N ASP A 84 0.60 -1.75 12.72
CA ASP A 84 0.24 -1.44 14.10
C ASP A 84 -0.55 -0.13 14.09
N HIS A 85 -1.82 -0.21 14.51
CA HIS A 85 -2.80 0.87 14.37
C HIS A 85 -2.34 2.16 15.06
N ALA A 86 -1.42 2.05 16.03
CA ALA A 86 -0.93 3.19 16.79
C ALA A 86 0.22 3.94 16.10
N ASP A 87 0.90 3.40 15.09
CA ASP A 87 2.12 4.03 14.57
C ASP A 87 1.91 4.89 13.33
N TRP A 88 1.03 4.49 12.41
CA TRP A 88 0.83 5.22 11.17
C TRP A 88 -0.26 6.32 11.29
N ALA A 89 -1.22 6.19 12.21
CA ALA A 89 -2.34 7.12 12.38
C ALA A 89 -2.09 8.20 13.46
N LYS A 90 -0.87 8.29 14.01
CA LYS A 90 -0.50 9.32 14.99
C LYS A 90 -0.52 10.69 14.32
N LYS A 91 -1.60 11.43 14.59
CA LYS A 91 -1.77 12.86 14.28
C LYS A 91 -0.56 13.64 14.82
N GLY A 92 0.19 14.29 13.93
CA GLY A 92 1.03 15.43 14.29
C GLY A 92 0.18 16.62 14.69
#